data_AF-A0A925XH14-F1
#
_entry.id   AF-A0A925XH14-F1
#
_cell.length_a   1.000
_cell.length_b   1.000
_cell.length_c   1.000
_cell.angle_alpha   90.00
_cell.angle_beta   90.00
_cell.angle_gamma   90.00
#
_symmetry.space_group_name_H-M   'P 1'
#
loop_
_entity.id
_entity.type
_entity.pdbx_description
1 polymer ?
#
loop_
_entity_poly.entity_id
_entity_poly.type
_entity_poly.pdbx_seq_one_letter_code
_entity_poly.pdbx_strand_id
1 'polypeptide(L)'
;MFAAFSLAWAGVASATDIVSPATVTGVNDAALVFKQSNGGQEWHFKFFPGPPSTLVMSAGPEVDTLHGTIKLRSGAPDNSLVMDTEGRISMGGQLVNPDPNAQLSISSNRLYGLISRRSLGDLNEQAHFLRLEGGTGVFRCGVQGNGHSQFGALTADHGLNLLAGGTSKMTINASGQLSFGSPPPVVPATDALMSSTGGHLTMAGVWTDNSSRVTKQEIEPLTSEQARDTVRALQPMTYRYKVQPEEPYVGFIAEDVPELVATSDRKSLAPMDFVAVLTKVVQDQDRELAEERQRNEKERQRNDKLERLVDSLMQRVADLEQRGDGTAPAK
;
A
#
# COMPACT_ATOMS: atom_id res chain seq x y z
N MET A 1 -4.84 85.31 59.98
CA MET A 1 -5.27 85.09 58.58
C MET A 1 -4.02 84.73 57.80
N PHE A 2 -4.10 83.63 57.06
CA PHE A 2 -2.98 82.85 56.51
C PHE A 2 -2.25 83.48 55.31
N ALA A 3 -1.08 82.86 55.03
CA ALA A 3 -0.32 82.78 53.78
C ALA A 3 0.87 83.74 53.63
N ALA A 4 2.04 83.33 53.11
CA ALA A 4 2.65 82.02 52.87
C ALA A 4 4.15 82.30 52.60
N PHE A 5 5.03 81.41 53.07
CA PHE A 5 6.45 81.45 52.79
C PHE A 5 6.81 80.64 51.53
N SER A 6 7.87 81.12 50.88
CA SER A 6 8.52 80.76 49.61
C SER A 6 9.10 79.33 49.52
N LEU A 7 9.21 78.74 48.31
CA LEU A 7 10.46 78.63 47.53
C LEU A 7 10.31 77.71 46.30
N ALA A 8 10.95 78.12 45.20
CA ALA A 8 11.10 77.37 43.96
C ALA A 8 12.40 76.52 43.98
N TRP A 9 12.42 75.39 43.26
CA TRP A 9 13.65 74.88 42.64
C TRP A 9 13.36 74.05 41.38
N ALA A 10 14.27 74.19 40.41
CA ALA A 10 14.23 73.68 39.05
C ALA A 10 15.44 72.77 38.78
N GLY A 11 15.34 71.93 37.73
CA GLY A 11 16.43 71.11 37.18
C GLY A 11 16.31 69.64 37.59
N VAL A 12 16.46 68.65 36.72
CA VAL A 12 17.37 68.50 35.59
C VAL A 12 16.79 67.51 34.56
N ALA A 13 17.05 67.76 33.27
CA ALA A 13 16.78 66.86 32.16
C ALA A 13 17.95 65.86 31.94
N SER A 14 17.65 64.59 31.64
CA SER A 14 18.38 63.82 30.60
C SER A 14 17.63 62.53 30.23
N ALA A 15 17.62 62.25 28.94
CA ALA A 15 16.89 61.19 28.27
C ALA A 15 17.29 59.75 28.68
N THR A 16 16.27 58.92 28.86
CA THR A 16 16.30 57.50 28.50
C THR A 16 14.95 57.18 27.86
N ASP A 17 14.98 56.78 26.59
CA ASP A 17 13.85 56.19 25.89
C ASP A 17 13.38 54.95 26.67
N ILE A 18 12.42 55.16 27.56
CA ILE A 18 11.55 54.11 28.08
C ILE A 18 10.20 54.41 27.46
N VAL A 19 9.85 53.60 26.46
CA VAL A 19 8.47 53.43 25.98
C VAL A 19 7.55 53.40 27.20
N SER A 20 6.63 54.35 27.25
CA SER A 20 5.81 54.71 28.40
C SER A 20 5.27 53.48 29.16
N PRO A 21 5.33 53.48 30.51
CA PRO A 21 4.79 52.38 31.30
C PRO A 21 3.28 52.30 31.07
N ALA A 22 2.78 51.10 30.79
CA ALA A 22 1.35 50.82 30.77
C ALA A 22 0.70 51.35 32.06
N THR A 23 -0.25 52.27 31.94
CA THR A 23 -0.96 52.83 33.09
C THR A 23 -1.97 51.81 33.61
N VAL A 24 -1.73 51.27 34.80
CA VAL A 24 -2.70 50.39 35.49
C VAL A 24 -3.88 51.24 35.97
N THR A 25 -5.01 51.14 35.28
CA THR A 25 -6.24 51.87 35.63
C THR A 25 -7.17 51.01 36.46
N GLY A 26 -6.93 50.95 37.78
CA GLY A 26 -7.89 50.48 38.78
C GLY A 26 -8.02 48.95 38.95
N VAL A 27 -8.26 48.52 40.20
CA VAL A 27 -8.56 47.14 40.57
C VAL A 27 -9.99 47.11 41.11
N ASN A 28 -10.96 46.82 40.24
CA ASN A 28 -12.29 46.40 40.65
C ASN A 28 -12.60 45.14 39.83
N ASP A 29 -12.89 44.03 40.52
CA ASP A 29 -13.01 42.68 39.97
C ASP A 29 -11.77 42.18 39.22
N ALA A 30 -10.65 42.16 39.96
CA ALA A 30 -9.44 41.39 39.73
C ALA A 30 -9.07 41.16 38.25
N ALA A 31 -9.06 42.22 37.44
CA ALA A 31 -8.62 42.17 36.06
C ALA A 31 -7.38 43.04 35.87
N LEU A 32 -6.28 42.47 35.35
CA LEU A 32 -5.12 43.22 34.90
C LEU A 32 -5.32 43.54 33.41
N VAL A 33 -5.36 44.82 33.04
CA VAL A 33 -5.63 45.24 31.66
C VAL A 33 -4.41 45.96 31.10
N PHE A 34 -3.87 45.48 29.97
CA PHE A 34 -2.83 46.17 29.21
C PHE A 34 -3.45 46.80 27.97
N LYS A 35 -3.26 48.11 27.79
CA LYS A 35 -3.70 48.84 26.60
C LYS A 35 -2.50 49.30 25.80
N GLN A 36 -2.52 49.07 24.49
CA GLN A 36 -1.55 49.67 23.58
C GLN A 36 -1.83 51.17 23.44
N SER A 37 -0.80 52.02 23.54
CA SER A 37 -0.93 53.48 23.63
C SER A 37 -1.62 54.15 22.44
N ASN A 38 -1.69 53.48 21.28
CA ASN A 38 -2.12 54.08 20.01
C ASN A 38 -3.45 53.50 19.48
N GLY A 39 -4.28 52.93 20.36
CA GLY A 39 -5.70 52.71 20.10
C GLY A 39 -6.02 51.48 19.24
N GLY A 40 -6.45 50.41 19.90
CA GLY A 40 -7.25 49.37 19.22
C GLY A 40 -7.25 48.01 19.92
N GLN A 41 -6.17 47.64 20.61
CA GLN A 41 -6.08 46.34 21.27
C GLN A 41 -5.93 46.49 22.78
N GLU A 42 -6.89 45.88 23.49
CA GLU A 42 -6.87 45.72 24.94
C GLU A 42 -6.68 44.25 25.27
N TRP A 43 -5.74 43.97 26.15
CA TRP A 43 -5.49 42.64 26.69
C TRP A 43 -6.07 42.60 28.10
N HIS A 44 -7.08 41.77 28.30
CA HIS A 44 -7.80 41.65 29.56
C HIS A 44 -7.40 40.34 30.25
N PHE A 45 -6.77 40.43 31.43
CA PHE A 45 -6.43 39.29 32.27
C PHE A 45 -7.38 39.29 33.47
N LYS A 46 -8.52 38.61 33.36
CA LYS A 46 -9.50 38.52 34.45
C LYS A 46 -9.13 37.35 35.39
N PHE A 47 -8.88 37.64 36.64
CA PHE A 47 -8.73 36.71 37.75
C PHE A 47 -10.06 36.63 38.49
N PHE A 48 -10.62 35.44 38.67
CA PHE A 48 -11.85 35.26 39.44
C PHE A 48 -11.51 34.77 40.85
N PRO A 49 -11.78 35.56 41.91
CA PRO A 49 -11.66 35.08 43.28
C PRO A 49 -12.87 34.18 43.59
N GLY A 50 -12.66 32.88 43.54
CA GLY A 50 -13.60 31.85 43.98
C GLY A 50 -12.92 30.49 44.00
N PRO A 51 -13.30 29.57 44.90
CA PRO A 51 -12.76 28.23 44.87
C PRO A 51 -13.28 27.49 43.62
N PRO A 52 -12.42 26.86 42.81
CA PRO A 52 -11.02 27.21 42.57
C PRO A 52 -10.80 27.91 41.21
N SER A 53 -9.81 28.79 41.20
CA SER A 53 -9.64 29.90 40.27
C SER A 53 -9.36 29.43 38.84
N THR A 54 -10.27 29.74 37.92
CA THR A 54 -10.02 29.68 36.48
C THR A 54 -9.20 30.89 36.04
N LEU A 55 -7.99 30.69 35.51
CA LEU A 55 -7.28 31.71 34.74
C LEU A 55 -7.84 31.71 33.31
N VAL A 56 -8.48 32.80 32.91
CA VAL A 56 -9.01 32.99 31.56
C VAL A 56 -8.17 34.05 30.85
N MET A 57 -7.47 33.65 29.80
CA MET A 57 -6.75 34.57 28.91
C MET A 57 -7.59 34.76 27.65
N SER A 58 -8.05 35.99 27.42
CA SER A 58 -8.79 36.38 26.22
C SER A 58 -8.18 37.65 25.62
N ALA A 59 -7.91 37.63 24.31
CA ALA A 59 -7.53 38.82 23.56
C ALA A 59 -8.68 39.20 22.63
N GLY A 60 -9.25 40.40 22.82
CA GLY A 60 -10.27 40.97 21.92
C GLY A 60 -11.40 41.70 22.63
N PRO A 61 -12.09 42.62 21.93
CA PRO A 61 -13.27 43.31 22.45
C PRO A 61 -14.34 42.26 22.78
N GLU A 62 -14.95 42.43 23.95
CA GLU A 62 -15.94 41.54 24.56
C GLU A 62 -17.25 41.55 23.73
N VAL A 63 -17.24 40.87 22.59
CA VAL A 63 -18.43 40.52 21.82
C VAL A 63 -18.53 39.00 21.82
N ASP A 64 -19.48 38.52 22.63
CA ASP A 64 -20.00 37.16 22.70
C ASP A 64 -20.21 36.62 21.26
N THR A 65 -19.44 35.66 20.75
CA THR A 65 -19.86 34.24 20.81
C THR A 65 -18.82 33.26 20.20
N LEU A 66 -17.63 33.70 19.75
CA LEU A 66 -16.76 32.85 18.91
C LEU A 66 -15.24 32.93 19.18
N HIS A 67 -14.80 33.59 20.26
CA HIS A 67 -13.37 33.70 20.57
C HIS A 67 -12.90 32.49 21.38
N GLY A 68 -12.03 31.67 20.77
CA GLY A 68 -11.40 30.50 21.39
C GLY A 68 -10.58 30.90 22.62
N THR A 69 -11.18 30.78 23.80
CA THR A 69 -10.52 31.07 25.08
C THR A 69 -9.71 29.85 25.52
N ILE A 70 -8.45 30.05 25.88
CA ILE A 70 -7.69 29.08 26.67
C ILE A 70 -8.28 29.09 28.08
N LYS A 71 -8.86 27.95 28.50
CA LYS A 71 -9.51 27.81 29.81
C LYS A 71 -8.71 26.84 30.68
N LEU A 72 -8.04 27.36 31.71
CA LEU A 72 -7.41 26.55 32.75
C LEU A 72 -8.36 26.50 33.95
N ARG A 73 -8.77 25.30 34.38
CA ARG A 73 -9.73 25.12 35.47
C ARG A 73 -9.02 24.86 36.80
N SER A 74 -9.73 25.13 37.89
CA SER A 74 -9.49 24.52 39.19
C SER A 74 -9.03 23.05 39.11
N GLY A 75 -7.93 22.71 39.77
CA GLY A 75 -7.43 21.33 39.86
C GLY A 75 -6.70 20.86 38.60
N ALA A 76 -6.47 21.75 37.63
CA ALA A 76 -5.55 21.48 36.54
C ALA A 76 -4.10 21.39 37.09
N PRO A 77 -3.21 20.59 36.47
CA PRO A 77 -1.81 20.51 36.89
C PRO A 77 -1.11 21.88 36.85
N ASP A 78 -0.14 22.10 37.75
CA ASP A 78 0.64 23.34 37.81
C ASP A 78 1.28 23.72 36.46
N ASN A 79 1.56 22.73 35.61
CA ASN A 79 2.17 22.87 34.28
C ASN A 79 1.19 22.48 33.15
N SER A 80 -0.01 23.06 33.17
CA SER A 80 -1.07 22.74 32.20
C SER A 80 -0.74 23.13 30.75
N LEU A 81 0.00 24.22 30.57
CA LEU A 81 0.56 24.68 29.30
C LEU A 81 1.92 25.34 29.60
N VAL A 82 2.99 24.81 29.02
CA VAL A 82 4.36 25.34 29.20
C VAL A 82 4.95 25.62 27.82
N MET A 83 5.64 26.75 27.69
CA MET A 83 6.53 27.06 26.58
C MET A 83 7.91 27.34 27.14
N ASP A 84 8.95 26.67 26.64
CA ASP A 84 10.32 26.90 27.09
C ASP A 84 11.07 27.91 26.21
N THR A 85 12.33 28.18 26.58
CA THR A 85 13.23 29.11 25.86
C THR A 85 13.60 28.66 24.45
N GLU A 86 13.42 27.38 24.13
CA GLU A 86 13.62 26.81 22.80
C GLU A 86 12.31 26.82 21.98
N GLY A 87 11.23 27.36 22.55
CA GLY A 87 9.93 27.47 21.92
C GLY A 87 9.13 26.17 21.86
N ARG A 88 9.57 25.12 22.58
CA ARG A 88 8.83 23.86 22.69
C ARG A 88 7.60 24.06 23.55
N ILE A 89 6.49 23.45 23.17
CA ILE A 89 5.19 23.59 23.83
C ILE A 89 4.81 22.25 24.44
N SER A 90 4.39 22.23 25.70
CA SER A 90 3.82 21.03 26.34
C SER A 90 2.47 21.29 26.99
N MET A 91 1.58 20.30 26.92
CA MET A 91 0.24 20.35 27.51
C MET A 91 -0.08 19.07 28.30
N GLY A 92 -0.75 19.21 29.44
CA GLY A 92 -1.34 18.09 30.20
C GLY A 92 -0.36 17.25 31.05
N GLY A 93 0.85 17.73 31.30
CA GLY A 93 1.89 16.97 32.02
C GLY A 93 2.03 17.31 33.51
N GLN A 94 2.54 16.33 34.27
CA GLN A 94 3.21 16.56 35.55
C GLN A 94 4.64 17.09 35.38
N LEU A 95 5.17 17.07 34.15
CA LEU A 95 6.53 17.50 33.84
C LEU A 95 6.62 19.02 33.82
N VAL A 96 7.67 19.55 34.47
CA VAL A 96 7.97 20.99 34.55
C VAL A 96 8.48 21.52 33.21
N ASN A 97 9.07 20.66 32.39
CA ASN A 97 9.68 21.01 31.11
C ASN A 97 9.06 20.23 29.95
N PRO A 98 8.94 20.83 28.75
CA PRO A 98 8.57 20.13 27.53
C PRO A 98 9.51 18.95 27.24
N ASP A 99 9.01 17.92 26.54
CA ASP A 99 9.85 16.83 26.04
C ASP A 99 10.93 17.41 25.12
N PRO A 100 12.22 17.19 25.41
CA PRO A 100 13.28 17.79 24.60
C PRO A 100 13.29 17.32 23.14
N ASN A 101 12.60 16.21 22.83
CA ASN A 101 12.52 15.63 21.50
C ASN A 101 11.27 16.05 20.71
N ALA A 102 10.39 16.89 21.26
CA ALA A 102 9.14 17.29 20.60
C ALA A 102 8.90 18.81 20.67
N GLN A 103 8.57 19.41 19.52
CA GLN A 103 8.16 20.82 19.47
C GLN A 103 6.77 21.03 20.12
N LEU A 104 5.89 20.03 20.02
CA LEU A 104 4.61 19.99 20.71
C LEU A 104 4.45 18.63 21.37
N SER A 105 4.31 18.61 22.69
CA SER A 105 4.04 17.40 23.48
C SER A 105 2.71 17.53 24.21
N ILE A 106 1.86 16.51 24.10
CA ILE A 106 0.60 16.44 24.84
C ILE A 106 0.57 15.11 25.58
N SER A 107 0.58 15.17 26.91
CA SER A 107 0.56 13.98 27.76
C SER A 107 -0.74 13.92 28.57
N SER A 108 -1.31 12.73 28.72
CA SER A 108 -2.46 12.47 29.59
C SER A 108 -2.64 10.95 29.75
N ASN A 109 -3.24 10.50 30.86
CA ASN A 109 -3.68 9.10 31.03
C ASN A 109 -4.76 8.70 30.01
N ARG A 110 -5.48 9.67 29.43
CA ARG A 110 -6.44 9.47 28.35
C ARG A 110 -6.45 10.73 27.48
N LEU A 111 -5.91 10.62 26.27
CA LEU A 111 -5.87 11.72 25.30
C LEU A 111 -6.97 11.53 24.25
N TYR A 112 -7.91 12.46 24.18
CA TYR A 112 -8.85 12.60 23.07
C TYR A 112 -8.41 13.78 22.19
N GLY A 113 -7.34 13.57 21.44
CA GLY A 113 -6.80 14.58 20.53
C GLY A 113 -7.49 14.50 19.18
N LEU A 114 -8.34 15.47 18.86
CA LEU A 114 -8.90 15.63 17.52
C LEU A 114 -8.39 16.95 16.94
N ILE A 115 -7.51 16.89 15.95
CA ILE A 115 -7.23 18.05 15.09
C ILE A 115 -8.40 18.15 14.10
N SER A 116 -9.41 18.95 14.43
CA SER A 116 -10.54 19.23 13.55
C SER A 116 -10.75 20.73 13.41
N ARG A 117 -11.32 21.16 12.27
CA ARG A 117 -11.92 22.48 12.09
C ARG A 117 -13.42 22.27 12.14
N ARG A 118 -14.12 22.99 13.00
CA ARG A 118 -15.58 23.14 12.87
C ARG A 118 -15.82 24.04 11.65
N SER A 119 -16.26 23.47 10.52
CA SER A 119 -16.63 24.27 9.35
C SER A 119 -17.89 25.07 9.66
N LEU A 120 -17.85 26.38 9.38
CA LEU A 120 -18.97 27.31 9.55
C LEU A 120 -19.40 27.95 8.22
N GLY A 121 -19.12 27.35 7.05
CA GLY A 121 -19.71 27.93 5.84
C GLY A 121 -19.35 27.43 4.44
N ASP A 122 -18.18 26.85 4.17
CA ASP A 122 -17.81 26.54 2.77
C ASP A 122 -17.26 25.12 2.59
N LEU A 123 -17.79 24.43 1.57
CA LEU A 123 -17.65 22.98 1.38
C LEU A 123 -16.46 22.54 0.50
N ASN A 124 -15.72 23.46 -0.13
CA ASN A 124 -14.86 23.11 -1.27
C ASN A 124 -13.33 23.20 -1.07
N GLU A 125 -12.82 23.44 0.16
CA GLU A 125 -11.36 23.36 0.45
C GLU A 125 -11.11 22.68 1.82
N GLN A 126 -11.43 21.40 1.93
CA GLN A 126 -11.55 20.67 3.20
C GLN A 126 -10.45 19.62 3.43
N ALA A 127 -9.20 20.05 3.63
CA ALA A 127 -8.13 19.14 4.07
C ALA A 127 -7.62 19.50 5.46
N HIS A 128 -7.75 18.59 6.42
CA HIS A 128 -6.90 18.57 7.61
C HIS A 128 -5.57 17.94 7.22
N PHE A 129 -4.50 18.72 7.26
CA PHE A 129 -3.16 18.18 7.01
C PHE A 129 -2.26 18.45 8.22
N LEU A 130 -1.53 17.42 8.64
CA LEU A 130 -0.30 17.60 9.38
C LEU A 130 0.82 17.67 8.34
N ARG A 131 1.44 18.84 8.20
CA ARG A 131 2.54 19.05 7.25
C ARG A 131 3.86 18.92 7.98
N LEU A 132 4.76 18.10 7.43
CA LEU A 132 6.15 18.04 7.86
C LEU A 132 7.01 18.67 6.77
N GLU A 133 7.81 19.66 7.15
CA GLU A 133 8.72 20.36 6.23
C GLU A 133 10.18 20.01 6.56
N GLY A 134 11.02 19.92 5.53
CA GLY A 134 12.46 19.60 5.64
C GLY A 134 12.86 18.27 4.98
N GLY A 135 14.11 18.19 4.52
CA GLY A 135 14.61 17.08 3.69
C GLY A 135 14.68 15.69 4.35
N THR A 136 14.41 15.60 5.66
CA THR A 136 14.43 14.36 6.45
C THR A 136 13.19 14.17 7.33
N GLY A 137 12.10 14.90 7.05
CA GLY A 137 10.87 14.81 7.84
C GLY A 137 10.27 13.40 7.79
N VAL A 138 10.07 12.78 8.96
CA VAL A 138 9.41 11.48 9.09
C VAL A 138 8.11 11.66 9.85
N PHE A 139 6.99 11.30 9.25
CA PHE A 139 5.73 11.17 9.98
C PHE A 139 5.73 9.85 10.74
N ARG A 140 5.84 9.93 12.07
CA ARG A 140 5.76 8.77 12.95
C ARG A 140 4.41 8.76 13.66
N CYS A 141 3.77 7.61 13.63
CA CYS A 141 2.55 7.31 14.35
C CYS A 141 2.69 5.90 14.94
N GLY A 142 2.22 5.71 16.16
CA GLY A 142 2.36 4.45 16.86
C GLY A 142 1.76 4.53 18.25
N VAL A 143 1.46 3.37 18.82
CA VAL A 143 1.08 3.24 20.23
C VAL A 143 2.20 2.50 20.95
N GLN A 144 2.59 2.98 22.14
CA GLN A 144 3.44 2.23 23.05
C GLN A 144 2.54 1.36 23.95
N GLY A 145 2.59 0.03 23.82
CA GLY A 145 1.74 -0.92 24.57
C GLY A 145 0.66 -1.60 23.72
N ASN A 146 -0.47 -1.99 24.32
CA ASN A 146 -1.49 -2.87 23.71
C ASN A 146 -2.57 -2.15 22.87
N GLY A 147 -2.31 -0.94 22.35
CA GLY A 147 -3.30 -0.18 21.57
C GLY A 147 -3.14 -0.33 20.05
N HIS A 148 -4.08 0.24 19.29
CA HIS A 148 -4.07 0.25 17.83
C HIS A 148 -3.81 1.65 17.27
N SER A 149 -2.96 1.76 16.26
CA SER A 149 -2.92 2.92 15.37
C SER A 149 -3.71 2.61 14.10
N GLN A 150 -4.64 3.47 13.72
CA GLN A 150 -5.52 3.26 12.57
C GLN A 150 -5.34 4.40 11.57
N PHE A 151 -5.28 4.05 10.28
CA PHE A 151 -5.23 4.98 9.15
C PHE A 151 -6.29 4.56 8.15
N GLY A 152 -7.21 5.46 7.82
CA GLY A 152 -8.28 5.18 6.88
C GLY A 152 -9.42 6.18 6.99
N ALA A 153 -10.39 6.03 6.12
CA ALA A 153 -11.66 6.73 6.21
C ALA A 153 -12.67 5.90 7.02
N LEU A 154 -13.49 6.58 7.83
CA LEU A 154 -14.57 5.93 8.59
C LEU A 154 -15.88 5.81 7.80
N THR A 155 -15.98 6.47 6.65
CA THR A 155 -17.17 6.47 5.80
C THR A 155 -17.00 5.54 4.61
N ALA A 156 -18.09 4.88 4.20
CA ALA A 156 -18.11 3.83 3.18
C ALA A 156 -17.83 4.30 1.73
N ASP A 157 -17.55 5.60 1.53
CA ASP A 157 -17.36 6.18 0.19
C ASP A 157 -15.90 6.57 -0.09
N HIS A 158 -15.00 6.43 0.90
CA HIS A 158 -13.63 6.88 0.79
C HIS A 158 -12.63 5.75 1.06
N GLY A 159 -11.67 5.59 0.16
CA GLY A 159 -10.56 4.67 0.31
C GLY A 159 -9.36 5.26 1.05
N LEU A 160 -8.35 4.42 1.27
CA LEU A 160 -7.02 4.86 1.68
C LEU A 160 -6.12 4.96 0.45
N ASN A 161 -5.53 6.13 0.21
CA ASN A 161 -4.58 6.35 -0.88
C ASN A 161 -3.17 6.60 -0.34
N LEU A 162 -2.18 5.90 -0.91
CA LEU A 162 -0.77 6.16 -0.69
C LEU A 162 -0.20 6.82 -1.94
N LEU A 163 0.37 8.02 -1.77
CA LEU A 163 0.85 8.85 -2.87
C LEU A 163 2.38 8.92 -2.91
N ALA A 164 2.95 8.98 -4.11
CA ALA A 164 4.34 9.36 -4.34
C ALA A 164 4.44 10.21 -5.62
N GLY A 165 5.25 11.28 -5.58
CA GLY A 165 5.36 12.22 -6.71
C GLY A 165 4.03 12.87 -7.09
N GLY A 166 3.16 13.16 -6.11
CA GLY A 166 1.85 13.77 -6.34
C GLY A 166 0.79 12.85 -6.96
N THR A 167 1.05 11.54 -7.07
CA THR A 167 0.13 10.57 -7.69
C THR A 167 -0.10 9.38 -6.76
N SER A 168 -1.30 8.80 -6.77
CA SER A 168 -1.57 7.54 -6.07
C SER A 168 -0.69 6.44 -6.64
N LYS A 169 -0.13 5.60 -5.77
CA LYS A 169 0.65 4.39 -6.10
C LYS A 169 0.01 3.12 -5.56
N MET A 170 -0.83 3.26 -4.55
CA MET A 170 -1.59 2.18 -3.95
C MET A 170 -2.89 2.75 -3.38
N THR A 171 -3.98 2.02 -3.57
CA THR A 171 -5.31 2.40 -3.09
C THR A 171 -5.99 1.18 -2.48
N ILE A 172 -6.51 1.32 -1.27
CA ILE A 172 -7.53 0.43 -0.73
C ILE A 172 -8.85 1.16 -0.93
N ASN A 173 -9.71 0.66 -1.83
CA ASN A 173 -11.00 1.31 -2.07
C ASN A 173 -11.98 1.04 -0.91
N ALA A 174 -13.14 1.67 -0.95
CA ALA A 174 -14.10 1.56 0.16
C ALA A 174 -14.76 0.17 0.29
N SER A 175 -14.68 -0.66 -0.77
CA SER A 175 -15.06 -2.07 -0.73
C SER A 175 -13.97 -2.98 -0.16
N GLY A 176 -12.84 -2.41 0.28
CA GLY A 176 -11.70 -3.14 0.83
C GLY A 176 -10.79 -3.78 -0.23
N GLN A 177 -10.98 -3.47 -1.51
CA GLN A 177 -10.17 -4.03 -2.59
C GLN A 177 -8.88 -3.22 -2.76
N LEU A 178 -7.78 -3.91 -3.02
CA LEU A 178 -6.47 -3.32 -3.15
C LEU A 178 -6.08 -3.11 -4.63
N SER A 179 -5.61 -1.93 -4.99
CA SER A 179 -4.89 -1.73 -6.25
C SER A 179 -3.54 -1.07 -6.04
N PHE A 180 -2.59 -1.41 -6.90
CA PHE A 180 -1.27 -0.79 -6.91
C PHE A 180 -0.73 -0.66 -8.33
N GLY A 181 0.20 0.28 -8.49
CA GLY A 181 0.77 0.65 -9.78
C GLY A 181 0.67 2.14 -10.03
N SER A 182 1.14 2.59 -11.20
CA SER A 182 1.26 4.02 -11.50
C SER A 182 0.58 4.37 -12.82
N PRO A 183 -0.72 4.75 -12.83
CA PRO A 183 -1.63 4.81 -11.68
C PRO A 183 -2.19 3.43 -11.27
N PRO A 184 -2.72 3.28 -10.05
CA PRO A 184 -3.43 2.07 -9.64
C PRO A 184 -4.69 1.87 -10.50
N PRO A 185 -4.97 0.66 -10.99
CA PRO A 185 -6.17 0.39 -11.76
C PRO A 185 -7.42 0.42 -10.86
N VAL A 186 -8.58 0.57 -11.52
CA VAL A 186 -9.88 0.35 -10.88
C VAL A 186 -10.11 -1.16 -10.75
N VAL A 187 -10.36 -1.62 -9.53
CA VAL A 187 -10.57 -3.05 -9.25
C VAL A 187 -12.04 -3.41 -9.51
N PRO A 188 -12.35 -4.40 -10.38
CA PRO A 188 -13.71 -4.91 -10.54
C PRO A 188 -14.23 -5.57 -9.26
N ALA A 189 -15.55 -5.61 -9.05
CA ALA A 189 -16.17 -6.23 -7.87
C ALA A 189 -15.84 -7.72 -7.69
N THR A 190 -15.38 -8.40 -8.74
CA THR A 190 -14.98 -9.81 -8.73
C THR A 190 -13.59 -10.04 -8.16
N ASP A 191 -12.80 -8.98 -7.95
CA ASP A 191 -11.38 -9.08 -7.65
C ASP A 191 -11.07 -8.49 -6.29
N ALA A 192 -10.21 -9.12 -5.52
CA ALA A 192 -9.74 -8.62 -4.23
C ALA A 192 -8.53 -7.68 -4.39
N LEU A 193 -7.69 -7.93 -5.41
CA LEU A 193 -6.46 -7.18 -5.64
C LEU A 193 -6.17 -7.07 -7.14
N MET A 194 -5.71 -5.90 -7.62
CA MET A 194 -5.27 -5.71 -9.01
C MET A 194 -4.01 -4.86 -9.14
N SER A 195 -3.05 -5.33 -9.94
CA SER A 195 -1.85 -4.59 -10.35
C SER A 195 -2.10 -3.78 -11.62
N SER A 196 -1.40 -2.66 -11.81
CA SER A 196 -1.41 -1.90 -13.09
C SER A 196 -0.92 -2.70 -14.29
N THR A 197 -0.27 -3.84 -14.09
CA THR A 197 0.12 -4.77 -15.17
C THR A 197 -1.06 -5.62 -15.67
N GLY A 198 -2.22 -5.57 -15.01
CA GLY A 198 -3.43 -6.35 -15.34
C GLY A 198 -3.53 -7.70 -14.62
N GLY A 199 -2.49 -8.14 -13.92
CA GLY A 199 -2.56 -9.30 -13.03
C GLY A 199 -3.43 -9.00 -11.81
N HIS A 200 -4.30 -9.94 -11.44
CA HIS A 200 -5.26 -9.74 -10.35
C HIS A 200 -5.51 -11.02 -9.55
N LEU A 201 -5.92 -10.83 -8.29
CA LEU A 201 -6.43 -11.88 -7.41
C LEU A 201 -7.95 -11.78 -7.37
N THR A 202 -8.64 -12.82 -7.82
CA THR A 202 -10.10 -12.91 -7.72
C THR A 202 -10.55 -13.01 -6.26
N MET A 203 -11.81 -12.67 -5.98
CA MET A 203 -12.41 -12.83 -4.65
C MET A 203 -12.44 -14.29 -4.17
N ALA A 204 -12.36 -15.26 -5.10
CA ALA A 204 -12.28 -16.68 -4.80
C ALA A 204 -10.85 -17.16 -4.45
N GLY A 205 -9.85 -16.27 -4.48
CA GLY A 205 -8.46 -16.59 -4.13
C GLY A 205 -7.62 -17.13 -5.29
N VAL A 206 -8.07 -16.98 -6.54
CA VAL A 206 -7.31 -17.39 -7.74
C VAL A 206 -6.55 -16.20 -8.30
N TRP A 207 -5.23 -16.35 -8.50
CA TRP A 207 -4.42 -15.39 -9.24
C TRP A 207 -4.60 -15.58 -10.75
N THR A 208 -4.82 -14.48 -11.46
CA THR A 208 -5.09 -14.47 -12.90
C THR A 208 -4.07 -13.58 -13.60
N ASP A 209 -3.36 -14.14 -14.56
CA ASP A 209 -2.36 -13.44 -15.36
C ASP A 209 -2.98 -12.61 -16.48
N ASN A 210 -2.37 -11.47 -16.79
CA ASN A 210 -2.75 -10.68 -17.96
C ASN A 210 -2.26 -11.35 -19.25
N SER A 211 -3.18 -11.97 -20.01
CA SER A 211 -2.86 -12.73 -21.22
C SER A 211 -3.49 -12.17 -22.51
N SER A 212 -3.82 -10.88 -22.54
CA SER A 212 -4.42 -10.25 -23.73
C SER A 212 -3.42 -10.10 -24.89
N ARG A 213 -3.91 -10.19 -26.14
CA ARG A 213 -3.11 -9.84 -27.33
C ARG A 213 -2.71 -8.38 -27.38
N VAL A 214 -3.50 -7.49 -26.75
CA VAL A 214 -3.21 -6.05 -26.69
C VAL A 214 -1.94 -5.75 -25.88
N THR A 215 -1.60 -6.64 -24.95
CA THR A 215 -0.46 -6.47 -24.02
C THR A 215 0.74 -7.33 -24.41
N LYS A 216 0.65 -8.05 -25.53
CA LYS A 216 1.69 -8.96 -26.04
C LYS A 216 2.12 -8.53 -27.44
N GLN A 217 3.40 -8.68 -27.74
CA GLN A 217 3.99 -8.46 -29.06
C GLN A 217 4.69 -9.73 -29.53
N GLU A 218 5.09 -9.79 -30.81
CA GLU A 218 5.88 -10.90 -31.37
C GLU A 218 5.24 -12.29 -31.11
N ILE A 219 3.92 -12.37 -31.35
CA ILE A 219 3.13 -13.57 -31.06
C ILE A 219 3.31 -14.60 -32.19
N GLU A 220 4.15 -15.59 -31.95
CA GLU A 220 4.46 -16.68 -32.89
C GLU A 220 4.10 -18.06 -32.30
N PRO A 221 3.78 -19.06 -33.15
CA PRO A 221 3.59 -20.43 -32.68
C PRO A 221 4.90 -21.04 -32.15
N LEU A 222 4.85 -21.69 -30.97
CA LEU A 222 5.97 -22.48 -30.47
C LEU A 222 6.20 -23.71 -31.37
N THR A 223 7.44 -23.92 -31.83
CA THR A 223 7.76 -25.06 -32.71
C THR A 223 7.88 -26.37 -31.92
N SER A 224 7.68 -27.49 -32.61
CA SER A 224 7.80 -28.84 -32.04
C SER A 224 9.21 -29.15 -31.54
N GLU A 225 10.23 -28.71 -32.27
CA GLU A 225 11.63 -28.92 -31.92
C GLU A 225 11.98 -28.18 -30.64
N GLN A 226 11.70 -26.86 -30.58
CA GLN A 226 11.93 -26.05 -29.39
C GLN A 226 11.23 -26.62 -28.15
N ALA A 227 9.97 -27.03 -28.28
CA ALA A 227 9.21 -27.58 -27.16
C ALA A 227 9.81 -28.89 -26.65
N ARG A 228 10.19 -29.81 -27.55
CA ARG A 228 10.78 -31.10 -27.19
C ARG A 228 12.15 -30.97 -26.59
N ASP A 229 13.01 -30.13 -27.17
CA ASP A 229 14.36 -29.91 -26.66
C ASP A 229 14.31 -29.27 -25.28
N THR A 230 13.37 -28.35 -25.07
CA THR A 230 13.11 -27.77 -23.74
C THR A 230 12.72 -28.85 -22.75
N VAL A 231 11.69 -29.67 -23.04
CA VAL A 231 11.25 -30.74 -22.12
C VAL A 231 12.36 -31.76 -21.84
N ARG A 232 13.17 -32.12 -22.85
CA ARG A 232 14.30 -33.05 -22.68
C ARG A 232 15.38 -32.50 -21.76
N ALA A 233 15.57 -31.19 -21.75
CA ALA A 233 16.55 -30.52 -20.91
C ALA A 233 16.02 -30.20 -19.51
N LEU A 234 14.70 -30.26 -19.27
CA LEU A 234 14.11 -30.04 -17.95
C LEU A 234 14.47 -31.16 -16.98
N GLN A 235 14.91 -30.77 -15.78
CA GLN A 235 15.25 -31.68 -14.70
C GLN A 235 14.36 -31.38 -13.49
N PRO A 236 13.28 -32.17 -13.26
CA PRO A 236 12.48 -32.04 -12.05
C PRO A 236 13.30 -32.38 -10.80
N MET A 237 13.30 -31.48 -9.83
CA MET A 237 14.03 -31.61 -8.57
C MET A 237 13.07 -31.68 -7.38
N THR A 238 13.50 -32.39 -6.34
CA THR A 238 12.91 -32.24 -5.00
C THR A 238 13.75 -31.28 -4.19
N TYR A 239 13.12 -30.37 -3.46
CA TYR A 239 13.83 -29.38 -2.65
C TYR A 239 12.99 -28.98 -1.43
N ARG A 240 13.63 -28.27 -0.50
CA ARG A 240 12.99 -27.69 0.69
C ARG A 240 13.40 -26.24 0.78
N TYR A 241 12.47 -25.35 1.09
CA TYR A 241 12.81 -23.95 1.30
C TYR A 241 13.60 -23.79 2.60
N LYS A 242 14.62 -22.93 2.60
CA LYS A 242 15.43 -22.65 3.81
C LYS A 242 14.59 -22.10 4.96
N VAL A 243 13.56 -21.31 4.66
CA VAL A 243 12.64 -20.73 5.66
C VAL A 243 11.62 -21.73 6.18
N GLN A 244 11.42 -22.84 5.49
CA GLN A 244 10.46 -23.89 5.83
C GLN A 244 11.05 -25.27 5.50
N PRO A 245 12.08 -25.71 6.27
CA PRO A 245 12.80 -26.94 5.95
C PRO A 245 11.95 -28.20 6.09
N GLU A 246 10.85 -28.14 6.85
CA GLU A 246 9.99 -29.30 7.15
C GLU A 246 9.12 -29.74 5.96
N GLU A 247 8.85 -28.86 5.00
CA GLU A 247 7.96 -29.15 3.87
C GLU A 247 8.77 -29.45 2.59
N PRO A 248 8.67 -30.67 2.02
CA PRO A 248 9.28 -30.99 0.74
C PRO A 248 8.42 -30.49 -0.42
N TYR A 249 9.07 -29.96 -1.44
CA TYR A 249 8.47 -29.50 -2.68
C TYR A 249 9.09 -30.21 -3.88
N VAL A 250 8.34 -30.24 -4.97
CA VAL A 250 8.78 -30.71 -6.28
C VAL A 250 8.68 -29.54 -7.25
N GLY A 251 9.69 -29.33 -8.08
CA GLY A 251 9.66 -28.29 -9.10
C GLY A 251 10.97 -28.22 -9.87
N PHE A 252 11.30 -27.03 -10.34
CA PHE A 252 12.52 -26.76 -11.10
C PHE A 252 13.36 -25.69 -10.41
N ILE A 253 14.66 -25.70 -10.66
CA ILE A 253 15.60 -24.65 -10.23
C ILE A 253 15.73 -23.66 -11.38
N ALA A 254 15.46 -22.37 -11.11
CA ALA A 254 15.37 -21.34 -12.15
C ALA A 254 16.69 -21.15 -12.93
N GLU A 255 17.82 -21.42 -12.29
CA GLU A 255 19.15 -21.36 -12.89
C GLU A 255 19.43 -22.50 -13.87
N ASP A 256 18.79 -23.65 -13.68
CA ASP A 256 19.10 -24.89 -14.39
C ASP A 256 18.14 -25.16 -15.57
N VAL A 257 17.06 -24.38 -15.72
CA VAL A 257 16.10 -24.56 -16.81
C VAL A 257 16.56 -23.92 -18.13
N PRO A 258 16.12 -24.45 -19.29
CA PRO A 258 16.39 -23.85 -20.58
C PRO A 258 15.87 -22.42 -20.69
N GLU A 259 16.52 -21.61 -21.53
CA GLU A 259 16.20 -20.18 -21.74
C GLU A 259 14.72 -19.94 -22.06
N LEU A 260 14.08 -20.84 -22.81
CA LEU A 260 12.69 -20.70 -23.22
C LEU A 260 11.69 -20.58 -22.06
N VAL A 261 12.00 -21.16 -20.90
CA VAL A 261 11.15 -21.16 -19.70
C VAL A 261 11.84 -20.52 -18.49
N ALA A 262 13.01 -19.91 -18.72
CA ALA A 262 13.74 -19.16 -17.71
C ALA A 262 13.25 -17.72 -17.69
N THR A 263 13.15 -17.14 -16.49
CA THR A 263 13.06 -15.68 -16.38
C THR A 263 14.44 -15.06 -16.58
N SER A 264 14.49 -13.78 -16.96
CA SER A 264 15.73 -13.09 -17.29
C SER A 264 16.75 -13.05 -16.15
N ASP A 265 16.30 -13.04 -14.90
CA ASP A 265 17.17 -13.07 -13.73
C ASP A 265 17.57 -14.50 -13.30
N ARG A 266 16.91 -15.53 -13.85
CA ARG A 266 17.05 -16.93 -13.45
C ARG A 266 16.88 -17.15 -11.95
N LYS A 267 16.01 -16.36 -11.29
CA LYS A 267 15.67 -16.50 -9.85
C LYS A 267 14.21 -16.80 -9.60
N SER A 268 13.38 -16.64 -10.62
CA SER A 268 11.96 -16.94 -10.57
C SER A 268 11.55 -17.76 -11.79
N LEU A 269 10.39 -18.42 -11.70
CA LEU A 269 9.83 -19.20 -12.79
C LEU A 269 8.39 -18.75 -13.01
N ALA A 270 7.98 -18.64 -14.27
CA ALA A 270 6.59 -18.41 -14.65
C ALA A 270 5.95 -19.78 -14.99
N PRO A 271 5.01 -20.29 -14.18
CA PRO A 271 4.41 -21.61 -14.42
C PRO A 271 3.76 -21.75 -15.80
N MET A 272 3.21 -20.65 -16.33
CA MET A 272 2.56 -20.62 -17.64
C MET A 272 3.51 -20.96 -18.81
N ASP A 273 4.81 -20.65 -18.70
CA ASP A 273 5.78 -20.95 -19.76
C ASP A 273 5.97 -22.48 -19.90
N PHE A 274 6.04 -23.19 -18.77
CA PHE A 274 6.12 -24.65 -18.74
C PHE A 274 4.84 -25.30 -19.28
N VAL A 275 3.67 -24.78 -18.90
CA VAL A 275 2.38 -25.30 -19.38
C VAL A 275 2.27 -25.15 -20.89
N ALA A 276 2.71 -24.02 -21.46
CA ALA A 276 2.70 -23.79 -22.90
C ALA A 276 3.61 -24.79 -23.64
N VAL A 277 4.83 -25.00 -23.13
CA VAL A 277 5.78 -25.97 -23.69
C VAL A 277 5.22 -27.40 -23.63
N LEU A 278 4.71 -27.83 -22.47
CA LEU A 278 4.13 -29.17 -22.29
C LEU A 278 2.92 -29.37 -23.20
N THR A 279 2.06 -28.36 -23.35
CA THR A 279 0.90 -28.42 -24.26
C THR A 279 1.34 -28.70 -25.68
N LYS A 280 2.40 -28.01 -26.16
CA LYS A 280 2.90 -28.22 -27.52
C LYS A 280 3.49 -29.63 -27.70
N VAL A 281 4.25 -30.13 -26.71
CA VAL A 281 4.79 -31.49 -26.76
C VAL A 281 3.68 -32.54 -26.83
N VAL A 282 2.63 -32.41 -26.02
CA VAL A 282 1.49 -33.36 -26.04
C VAL A 282 0.77 -33.32 -27.39
N GLN A 283 0.48 -32.13 -27.92
CA GLN A 283 -0.14 -31.98 -29.25
C GLN A 283 0.69 -32.67 -30.34
N ASP A 284 2.01 -32.55 -30.27
CA ASP A 284 2.89 -33.17 -31.26
C ASP A 284 3.00 -34.68 -31.08
N GLN A 285 2.96 -35.19 -29.85
CA GLN A 285 2.91 -36.62 -29.55
C GLN A 285 1.60 -37.26 -30.06
N ASP A 286 0.46 -36.60 -29.88
CA ASP A 286 -0.83 -37.07 -30.37
C ASP A 286 -0.85 -37.18 -31.90
N ARG A 287 -0.24 -36.22 -32.60
CA ARG A 287 -0.07 -36.26 -34.06
C ARG A 287 0.78 -37.45 -34.49
N GLU A 288 1.96 -37.64 -33.89
CA GLU A 288 2.86 -38.75 -34.24
C GLU A 288 2.20 -40.11 -33.97
N LEU A 289 1.48 -40.26 -32.86
CA LEU A 289 0.73 -41.47 -32.54
C LEU A 289 -0.35 -41.78 -33.58
N ALA A 290 -1.05 -40.76 -34.08
CA ALA A 290 -2.06 -40.94 -35.12
C ALA A 290 -1.44 -41.40 -36.45
N GLU A 291 -0.31 -40.80 -36.85
CA GLU A 291 0.43 -41.19 -38.05
C GLU A 291 0.98 -42.61 -37.94
N GLU A 292 1.52 -42.97 -36.77
CA GLU A 292 2.06 -44.30 -36.49
C GLU A 292 0.95 -45.37 -36.52
N ARG A 293 -0.24 -45.06 -35.98
CA ARG A 293 -1.42 -45.95 -36.08
C ARG A 293 -1.84 -46.16 -37.53
N GLN A 294 -1.83 -45.11 -38.35
CA GLN A 294 -2.17 -45.24 -39.76
C GLN A 294 -1.14 -46.09 -40.52
N ARG A 295 0.15 -45.94 -40.22
CA ARG A 295 1.21 -46.77 -40.80
C ARG A 295 1.03 -48.24 -40.41
N ASN A 296 0.84 -48.53 -39.13
CA ASN A 296 0.59 -49.87 -38.63
C ASN A 296 -0.65 -50.52 -39.29
N GLU A 297 -1.72 -49.76 -39.51
CA GLU A 297 -2.93 -50.26 -40.18
C GLU A 297 -2.66 -50.63 -41.64
N LYS A 298 -1.94 -49.79 -42.39
CA LYS A 298 -1.55 -50.09 -43.77
C LYS A 298 -0.64 -51.31 -43.86
N GLU A 299 0.27 -51.46 -42.91
CA GLU A 299 1.16 -52.63 -42.83
C GLU A 299 0.38 -53.90 -42.51
N ARG A 300 -0.57 -53.86 -41.58
CA ARG A 300 -1.49 -54.99 -41.32
C ARG A 300 -2.26 -55.39 -42.57
N GLN A 301 -2.86 -54.43 -43.28
CA GLN A 301 -3.57 -54.71 -44.53
C GLN A 301 -2.68 -55.33 -45.60
N ARG A 302 -1.41 -54.92 -45.68
CA ARG A 302 -0.44 -55.51 -46.59
C ARG A 302 -0.10 -56.94 -46.20
N ASN A 303 0.10 -57.21 -44.91
CA ASN A 303 0.38 -58.55 -44.40
C ASN A 303 -0.79 -59.49 -44.66
N ASP A 304 -2.03 -59.08 -44.35
CA ASP A 304 -3.24 -59.86 -44.65
C ASP A 304 -3.36 -60.21 -46.14
N LYS A 305 -3.01 -59.28 -47.02
CA LYS A 305 -3.03 -59.51 -48.47
C LYS A 305 -1.94 -60.49 -48.90
N LEU A 306 -0.75 -60.40 -48.31
CA LEU A 306 0.35 -61.32 -48.59
C LEU A 306 0.02 -62.74 -48.11
N GLU A 307 -0.57 -62.89 -46.92
CA GLU A 307 -1.02 -64.18 -46.39
C GLU A 307 -2.03 -64.84 -47.34
N ARG A 308 -3.05 -64.10 -47.80
CA ARG A 308 -4.02 -64.62 -48.80
C ARG A 308 -3.39 -65.03 -50.13
N LEU A 309 -2.37 -64.29 -50.59
CA LEU A 309 -1.65 -64.63 -51.82
C LEU A 309 -0.83 -65.90 -51.65
N VAL A 310 -0.17 -66.05 -50.51
CA VAL A 310 0.59 -67.24 -50.15
C VAL A 310 -0.33 -68.47 -50.10
N ASP A 311 -1.50 -68.36 -49.46
CA ASP A 311 -2.50 -69.44 -49.43
C ASP A 311 -2.99 -69.82 -50.83
N SER A 312 -3.28 -68.82 -51.68
CA SER A 312 -3.72 -69.05 -53.06
C SER A 312 -2.64 -69.72 -53.90
N LEU A 313 -1.37 -69.34 -53.73
CA LEU A 313 -0.26 -69.99 -54.43
C LEU A 313 -0.05 -71.42 -53.93
N MET A 314 -0.15 -71.67 -52.62
CA MET A 314 -0.08 -73.02 -52.07
C MET A 314 -1.19 -73.92 -52.63
N GLN A 315 -2.43 -73.44 -52.73
CA GLN A 315 -3.51 -74.17 -53.38
C GLN A 315 -3.20 -74.49 -54.85
N ARG A 316 -2.68 -73.52 -55.61
CA ARG A 316 -2.30 -73.74 -57.01
C ARG A 316 -1.17 -74.76 -57.18
N VAL A 317 -0.20 -74.77 -56.26
CA VAL A 317 0.87 -75.77 -56.27
C VAL A 317 0.30 -77.16 -56.00
N ALA A 318 -0.55 -77.31 -54.97
CA ALA A 318 -1.20 -78.59 -54.67
C ALA A 318 -2.04 -79.13 -55.84
N ASP A 319 -2.81 -78.27 -56.52
CA ASP A 319 -3.59 -78.63 -57.70
C ASP A 319 -2.70 -79.09 -58.88
N LEU A 320 -1.53 -78.46 -59.05
CA LEU A 320 -0.57 -78.83 -60.10
C LEU A 320 0.12 -80.16 -59.78
N GLU A 321 0.47 -80.41 -58.52
CA GLU A 321 1.04 -81.69 -58.08
C GLU A 321 0.06 -82.84 -58.34
N GLN A 322 -1.24 -82.67 -58.04
CA GLN A 322 -2.27 -83.68 -58.35
C GLN A 322 -2.45 -83.93 -59.85
N ARG A 323 -2.23 -82.93 -60.71
CA ARG A 323 -2.30 -83.09 -62.17
C ARG A 323 -1.05 -83.74 -62.77
N GLY A 324 0.11 -83.55 -62.16
CA GLY A 324 1.38 -84.16 -62.59
C GLY A 324 1.42 -85.67 -62.39
N ASP A 325 0.85 -86.18 -61.29
CA ASP A 325 0.85 -87.61 -60.97
C ASP A 325 -0.13 -88.46 -61.83
N GLY A 326 -1.03 -87.81 -62.58
CA GLY A 326 -2.02 -88.47 -63.44
C GLY A 326 -1.58 -88.80 -64.87
N THR A 327 -0.33 -88.49 -65.25
CA THR A 327 0.16 -88.66 -66.64
C THR A 327 1.43 -89.52 -66.73
N ALA A 328 1.34 -90.78 -66.30
CA ALA A 328 2.24 -91.82 -66.81
C ALA A 328 1.66 -92.41 -68.11
N PRO A 329 2.36 -92.37 -69.26
CA PRO A 329 1.85 -92.88 -70.52
C PRO A 329 1.94 -94.42 -70.53
N ALA A 330 0.79 -95.10 -70.60
CA ALA A 330 0.75 -96.52 -70.93
C ALA A 330 1.13 -96.70 -72.41
N LYS A 331 2.20 -97.46 -72.64
CA LYS A 331 2.59 -98.03 -73.94
C LYS A 331 1.57 -99.06 -74.41
#